data_AF-B9XPB9-F1
#
_entry.id   AF-B9XPB9-F1
#
_cell.length_a   1.000
_cell.length_b   1.000
_cell.length_c   1.000
_cell.angle_alpha   90.00
_cell.angle_beta   90.00
_cell.angle_gamma   90.00
#
_symmetry.space_group_name_H-M   'P 1'
#
loop_
_entity.id
_entity.type
_entity.pdbx_description
1 polymer ?
#
loop_
_entity_poly.entity_id
_entity_poly.type
_entity_poly.pdbx_seq_one_letter_code
_entity_poly.pdbx_strand_id
1 'polypeptide(L)'
;MSLNPGIDALAESGPPSPGDTNNPPTQNSLTNSYSGIVYGTNDFWLEILPYGTNSITQDTNSIALKLHGTTSDIAYQILSKQTLTDAVWTVEQNLLGAVDQNWTPATVSMTNRPTLFLKALAYTLDTDGDGLPDWWEIQYGLDPNNPDTGNTGTPDGYKQDTAGDGWTNLQKYQMASLPTCSRCLRPHKA
;
A
#
# COMPACT_ATOMS: atom_id res chain seq x y z
N MET A 1 40.93 14.78 -37.01
CA MET A 1 41.00 15.29 -35.62
C MET A 1 39.96 16.40 -35.52
N SER A 2 38.95 16.43 -34.66
CA SER A 2 38.56 15.60 -33.51
C SER A 2 37.12 16.05 -33.14
N LEU A 3 36.24 15.08 -32.84
CA LEU A 3 35.08 15.05 -31.90
C LEU A 3 34.07 16.24 -31.88
N ASN A 4 32.82 16.08 -32.34
CA ASN A 4 31.61 15.44 -31.76
C ASN A 4 30.71 16.43 -30.95
N PRO A 5 29.42 16.60 -31.32
CA PRO A 5 28.43 17.42 -30.62
C PRO A 5 27.66 16.62 -29.55
N GLY A 6 27.32 17.24 -28.41
CA GLY A 6 26.43 16.67 -27.39
C GLY A 6 25.04 17.31 -27.49
N ILE A 7 23.97 16.59 -27.87
CA ILE A 7 23.06 15.72 -27.05
C ILE A 7 22.35 16.50 -25.92
N ASP A 8 21.06 16.34 -25.65
CA ASP A 8 19.92 15.79 -26.37
C ASP A 8 18.67 16.27 -25.64
N ALA A 9 17.56 16.37 -26.37
CA ALA A 9 16.26 16.75 -25.85
C ALA A 9 15.72 15.77 -24.79
N LEU A 10 15.06 16.32 -23.78
CA LEU A 10 14.28 15.59 -22.79
C LEU A 10 13.15 14.81 -23.49
N ALA A 11 13.32 13.49 -23.64
CA ALA A 11 12.23 12.60 -24.03
C ALA A 11 11.57 12.06 -22.75
N GLU A 12 10.32 12.44 -22.52
CA GLU A 12 9.47 11.82 -21.50
C GLU A 12 9.37 10.32 -21.75
N SER A 13 9.87 9.51 -20.82
CA SER A 13 9.74 8.06 -20.87
C SER A 13 8.37 7.66 -20.30
N GLY A 14 7.36 7.60 -21.17
CA GLY A 14 6.17 6.80 -20.90
C GLY A 14 6.53 5.31 -20.81
N PRO A 15 5.75 4.49 -20.09
CA PRO A 15 6.00 3.04 -20.04
C PRO A 15 5.86 2.43 -21.45
N PRO A 16 6.65 1.40 -21.79
CA PRO A 16 6.62 0.79 -23.11
C PRO A 16 5.27 0.10 -23.39
N SER A 17 4.72 0.33 -24.58
CA SER A 17 3.54 -0.39 -25.07
C SER A 17 3.88 -1.85 -25.43
N PRO A 18 3.05 -2.83 -25.06
CA PRO A 18 3.26 -4.23 -25.46
C PRO A 18 2.99 -4.41 -26.98
N GLY A 19 3.97 -4.97 -27.72
CA GLY A 19 3.70 -5.53 -29.06
C GLY A 19 4.72 -5.27 -30.19
N ASP A 20 5.86 -4.64 -29.95
CA ASP A 20 6.82 -4.39 -31.05
C ASP A 20 7.77 -5.59 -31.27
N THR A 21 7.48 -6.45 -32.24
CA THR A 21 8.25 -7.69 -32.51
C THR A 21 9.27 -7.57 -33.63
N ASN A 22 9.63 -6.37 -34.09
CA ASN A 22 10.38 -6.21 -35.34
C ASN A 22 11.78 -5.59 -35.18
N ASN A 23 12.59 -6.10 -34.24
CA ASN A 23 14.06 -6.16 -34.38
C ASN A 23 14.66 -6.90 -33.18
N PRO A 24 15.31 -8.07 -33.29
CA PRO A 24 16.03 -8.63 -32.16
C PRO A 24 17.39 -7.92 -32.04
N PRO A 25 17.64 -7.05 -31.05
CA PRO A 25 18.98 -6.56 -30.82
C PRO A 25 19.79 -7.74 -30.29
N THR A 26 21.01 -7.87 -30.81
CA THR A 26 22.01 -8.86 -30.39
C THR A 26 22.06 -8.99 -28.87
N GLN A 27 22.24 -10.22 -28.37
CA GLN A 27 22.47 -10.51 -26.95
C GLN A 27 23.69 -9.72 -26.44
N ASN A 28 23.47 -8.48 -26.06
CA ASN A 28 24.22 -7.87 -24.98
C ASN A 28 23.51 -8.32 -23.72
N SER A 29 24.27 -8.91 -22.80
CA SER A 29 23.82 -9.26 -21.46
C SER A 29 23.38 -7.99 -20.73
N LEU A 30 22.17 -7.52 -21.04
CA LEU A 30 21.41 -6.62 -20.21
C LEU A 30 21.04 -7.46 -19.01
N THR A 31 21.94 -7.51 -18.03
CA THR A 31 21.52 -7.67 -16.65
C THR A 31 20.71 -6.41 -16.34
N ASN A 32 19.47 -6.38 -16.84
CA ASN A 32 18.47 -5.40 -16.48
C ASN A 32 18.07 -5.77 -15.05
N SER A 33 19.02 -5.50 -14.15
CA SER A 33 18.88 -5.66 -12.73
C SER A 33 17.94 -4.55 -12.36
N TYR A 34 16.65 -4.84 -12.37
CA TYR A 34 15.68 -4.00 -11.69
C TYR A 34 16.11 -3.98 -10.23
N SER A 35 16.90 -2.97 -9.86
CA SER A 35 17.04 -2.60 -8.47
C SER A 35 15.68 -2.02 -8.13
N GLY A 36 14.81 -2.86 -7.61
CA GLY A 36 13.50 -2.44 -7.15
C GLY A 36 13.61 -1.31 -6.13
N ILE A 37 12.45 -0.81 -5.70
CA ILE A 37 12.42 0.17 -4.63
C ILE A 37 13.23 -0.37 -3.44
N VAL A 38 14.24 0.39 -3.02
CA VAL A 38 15.02 0.08 -1.82
C VAL A 38 14.17 0.53 -0.64
N TYR A 39 13.47 -0.41 -0.03
CA TYR A 39 12.70 -0.17 1.17
C TYR A 39 13.64 0.02 2.37
N GLY A 40 13.40 1.04 3.18
CA GLY A 40 14.10 1.28 4.44
C GLY A 40 13.86 0.14 5.44
N THR A 41 14.70 0.06 6.48
CA THR A 41 14.64 -1.01 7.50
C THR A 41 13.35 -1.06 8.32
N ASN A 42 12.50 -0.03 8.22
CA ASN A 42 11.23 0.10 8.94
C ASN A 42 10.03 0.35 8.02
N ASP A 43 10.20 0.22 6.70
CA ASP A 43 9.11 0.45 5.77
C ASP A 43 8.12 -0.72 5.84
N PHE A 44 6.83 -0.41 5.86
CA PHE A 44 5.79 -1.42 5.74
C PHE A 44 5.48 -1.66 4.26
N TRP A 45 5.78 -2.87 3.77
CA TRP A 45 5.56 -3.22 2.36
C TRP A 45 5.17 -4.69 2.18
N LEU A 46 4.58 -4.98 1.01
CA LEU A 46 4.03 -6.30 0.68
C LEU A 46 4.88 -6.96 -0.41
N GLU A 47 5.46 -8.12 -0.11
CA GLU A 47 6.10 -9.01 -1.08
C GLU A 47 5.08 -10.06 -1.53
N ILE A 48 4.87 -10.17 -2.85
CA ILE A 48 4.02 -11.21 -3.44
C ILE A 48 4.95 -12.31 -3.99
N LEU A 49 4.84 -13.51 -3.43
CA LEU A 49 5.62 -14.66 -3.87
C LEU A 49 4.97 -15.33 -5.10
N PRO A 50 5.73 -16.14 -5.87
CA PRO A 50 5.21 -16.85 -7.02
C PRO A 50 3.96 -17.68 -6.69
N TYR A 51 3.02 -17.70 -7.64
CA TYR A 51 1.78 -18.48 -7.55
C TYR A 51 2.09 -19.98 -7.40
N GLY A 52 1.37 -20.62 -6.48
CA GLY A 52 1.49 -22.04 -6.17
C GLY A 52 2.48 -22.34 -5.04
N THR A 53 3.10 -23.52 -5.07
CA THR A 53 3.93 -23.98 -3.95
C THR A 53 5.21 -23.17 -3.80
N ASN A 54 5.46 -22.66 -2.60
CA ASN A 54 6.66 -21.91 -2.24
C ASN A 54 7.01 -22.15 -0.76
N SER A 55 7.94 -21.38 -0.20
CA SER A 55 8.39 -21.53 1.20
C SER A 55 7.34 -21.16 2.24
N ILE A 56 6.20 -20.59 1.85
CA ILE A 56 5.10 -20.17 2.73
C ILE A 56 3.84 -21.03 2.55
N THR A 57 3.51 -21.43 1.31
CA THR A 57 2.31 -22.23 1.03
C THR A 57 2.63 -23.45 0.19
N GLN A 58 1.93 -24.56 0.48
CA GLN A 58 1.90 -25.74 -0.40
C GLN A 58 0.68 -25.77 -1.33
N ASP A 59 -0.28 -24.88 -1.13
CA ASP A 59 -1.49 -24.80 -1.95
C ASP A 59 -1.18 -24.20 -3.33
N THR A 60 -1.42 -24.99 -4.38
CA THR A 60 -1.20 -24.58 -5.76
C THR A 60 -2.19 -23.52 -6.25
N ASN A 61 -3.29 -23.29 -5.52
CA ASN A 61 -4.36 -22.35 -5.87
C ASN A 61 -4.34 -21.06 -5.02
N SER A 62 -3.23 -20.81 -4.32
CA SER A 62 -3.05 -19.62 -3.50
C SER A 62 -1.79 -18.88 -3.90
N ILE A 63 -1.80 -17.57 -3.65
CA ILE A 63 -0.59 -16.76 -3.61
C ILE A 63 -0.12 -16.67 -2.17
N ALA A 64 1.20 -16.68 -1.97
CA ALA A 64 1.77 -16.38 -0.68
C ALA A 64 2.27 -14.94 -0.65
N LEU A 65 2.16 -14.33 0.52
CA LEU A 65 2.51 -12.96 0.80
C LEU A 65 3.48 -12.93 1.97
N LYS A 66 4.46 -12.02 1.93
CA LYS A 66 5.20 -11.59 3.11
C LYS A 66 4.92 -10.11 3.35
N LEU A 67 4.37 -9.81 4.51
CA LEU A 67 4.22 -8.45 4.98
C LEU A 67 5.51 -8.12 5.71
N HIS A 68 6.32 -7.19 5.19
CA HIS A 68 7.55 -6.72 5.83
C HIS A 68 7.27 -5.47 6.65
N GLY A 69 8.10 -5.24 7.68
CA GLY A 69 7.90 -4.14 8.63
C GLY A 69 6.76 -4.42 9.62
N THR A 70 6.42 -5.69 9.87
CA THR A 70 5.40 -6.04 10.86
C THR A 70 5.99 -6.14 12.26
N THR A 71 5.26 -5.64 13.25
CA THR A 71 5.59 -5.71 14.67
C THR A 71 4.74 -6.75 15.36
N SER A 72 5.33 -7.54 16.27
CA SER A 72 4.60 -8.51 17.09
C SER A 72 3.37 -7.88 17.73
N ASP A 73 2.27 -8.63 17.76
CA ASP A 73 1.01 -8.27 18.42
C ASP A 73 0.27 -7.04 17.86
N ILE A 74 0.81 -6.40 16.81
CA ILE A 74 0.08 -5.39 16.03
C ILE A 74 -0.84 -6.10 15.03
N ALA A 75 -2.06 -5.60 14.88
CA ALA A 75 -3.03 -6.16 13.95
C ALA A 75 -2.87 -5.57 12.54
N TYR A 76 -2.77 -6.46 11.57
CA TYR A 76 -2.70 -6.15 10.16
C TYR A 76 -3.91 -6.73 9.42
N GLN A 77 -4.30 -6.06 8.34
CA GLN A 77 -5.38 -6.49 7.48
C GLN A 77 -4.93 -6.55 6.03
N ILE A 78 -5.20 -7.67 5.37
CA ILE A 78 -5.02 -7.86 3.94
C ILE A 78 -6.37 -7.68 3.28
N LEU A 79 -6.40 -6.80 2.29
CA LEU A 79 -7.58 -6.52 1.49
C LEU A 79 -7.29 -6.79 0.02
N SER A 80 -8.36 -7.06 -0.72
CA SER A 80 -8.27 -7.23 -2.16
C SER A 80 -9.46 -6.66 -2.93
N LYS A 81 -9.28 -6.58 -4.24
CA LYS A 81 -10.36 -6.40 -5.22
C LYS A 81 -9.97 -7.05 -6.55
N GLN A 82 -10.95 -7.44 -7.36
CA GLN A 82 -10.66 -8.13 -8.63
C GLN A 82 -10.46 -7.16 -9.79
N THR A 83 -11.01 -5.95 -9.68
CA THR A 83 -10.80 -4.88 -10.66
C THR A 83 -10.32 -3.60 -9.98
N LEU A 84 -9.54 -2.78 -10.70
CA LEU A 84 -9.16 -1.45 -10.20
C LEU A 84 -10.38 -0.52 -10.05
N THR A 85 -11.44 -0.76 -10.82
CA THR A 85 -12.68 0.01 -10.81
C THR A 85 -13.62 -0.35 -9.67
N ASP A 86 -13.42 -1.50 -9.00
CA ASP A 86 -14.21 -1.83 -7.82
C ASP A 86 -14.00 -0.76 -6.74
N ALA A 87 -15.10 -0.17 -6.31
CA ALA A 87 -15.10 0.89 -5.29
C ALA A 87 -14.79 0.37 -3.89
N VAL A 88 -14.88 -0.96 -3.69
CA VAL A 88 -14.81 -1.59 -2.37
C VAL A 88 -13.64 -2.56 -2.31
N TRP A 89 -12.82 -2.38 -1.28
CA TRP A 89 -11.82 -3.36 -0.87
C TRP A 89 -12.48 -4.41 0.03
N THR A 90 -12.25 -5.69 -0.26
CA THR A 90 -12.75 -6.82 0.53
C THR A 90 -11.66 -7.33 1.44
N VAL A 91 -11.98 -7.63 2.70
CA VAL A 91 -11.01 -8.20 3.65
C VAL A 91 -10.74 -9.66 3.30
N GLU A 92 -9.49 -10.01 3.04
CA GLU A 92 -9.03 -11.39 2.87
C GLU A 92 -8.66 -12.02 4.20
N GLN A 93 -7.90 -11.30 5.03
CA GLN A 93 -7.37 -11.84 6.27
C GLN A 93 -7.09 -10.73 7.30
N ASN A 94 -7.40 -11.03 8.56
CA ASN A 94 -6.88 -10.29 9.71
C ASN A 94 -5.77 -11.14 10.34
N LEU A 95 -4.63 -10.55 10.62
CA LEU A 95 -3.45 -11.26 11.15
C LEU A 95 -2.74 -10.41 12.19
N LEU A 96 -2.13 -11.06 13.17
CA LEU A 96 -1.20 -10.40 14.08
C LEU A 96 0.21 -10.52 13.52
N GLY A 97 1.04 -9.50 13.76
CA GLY A 97 2.46 -9.57 13.44
C GLY A 97 3.11 -10.77 14.13
N ALA A 98 3.95 -11.50 13.41
CA ALA A 98 4.65 -12.67 13.93
C ALA A 98 5.65 -12.28 15.03
N VAL A 99 5.75 -13.12 16.07
CA VAL A 99 6.72 -12.95 17.16
C VAL A 99 8.14 -13.15 16.65
N ASP A 100 9.09 -12.42 17.23
CA ASP A 100 10.54 -12.54 16.97
C ASP A 100 10.99 -12.33 15.51
N GLN A 101 10.16 -11.69 14.68
CA GLN A 101 10.52 -11.33 13.31
C GLN A 101 9.82 -10.04 12.86
N ASN A 102 10.43 -9.34 11.91
CA ASN A 102 9.93 -8.10 11.33
C ASN A 102 9.08 -8.32 10.07
N TRP A 103 8.62 -9.55 9.84
CA TRP A 103 7.77 -9.89 8.70
C TRP A 103 6.73 -10.92 9.09
N THR A 104 5.59 -10.97 8.40
CA THR A 104 4.52 -11.93 8.70
C THR A 104 4.06 -12.64 7.42
N PRO A 105 4.00 -13.99 7.40
CA PRO A 105 3.49 -14.74 6.26
C PRO A 105 1.96 -14.65 6.19
N ALA A 106 1.44 -14.59 4.96
CA ALA A 106 0.01 -14.74 4.70
C ALA A 106 -0.23 -15.45 3.38
N THR A 107 -1.45 -15.96 3.19
CA THR A 107 -1.85 -16.65 1.97
C THR A 107 -3.23 -16.18 1.54
N VAL A 108 -3.41 -15.94 0.24
CA VAL A 108 -4.70 -15.54 -0.32
C VAL A 108 -5.08 -16.51 -1.44
N SER A 109 -6.31 -17.02 -1.39
CA SER A 109 -6.80 -17.95 -2.41
C SER A 109 -7.12 -17.21 -3.71
N MET A 110 -6.65 -17.80 -4.82
CA MET A 110 -6.92 -17.37 -6.19
C MET A 110 -8.02 -18.20 -6.85
N THR A 111 -8.67 -19.10 -6.12
CA THR A 111 -9.72 -19.96 -6.67
C THR A 111 -10.83 -19.13 -7.30
N ASN A 112 -11.05 -19.30 -8.61
CA ASN A 112 -12.00 -18.52 -9.41
C ASN A 112 -11.71 -17.00 -9.48
N ARG A 113 -10.47 -16.57 -9.29
CA ARG A 113 -10.07 -15.15 -9.25
C ARG A 113 -8.85 -14.94 -10.15
N PRO A 114 -9.03 -14.65 -11.45
CA PRO A 114 -7.91 -14.55 -12.39
C PRO A 114 -7.04 -13.31 -12.16
N THR A 115 -7.60 -12.27 -11.54
CA THR A 115 -6.91 -11.01 -11.22
C THR A 115 -7.19 -10.60 -9.80
N LEU A 116 -6.15 -10.15 -9.10
CA LEU A 116 -6.27 -9.67 -7.73
C LEU A 116 -5.36 -8.47 -7.49
N PHE A 117 -5.97 -7.37 -7.07
CA PHE A 117 -5.26 -6.22 -6.51
C PHE A 117 -5.24 -6.39 -5.01
N LEU A 118 -4.07 -6.22 -4.39
CA LEU A 118 -3.87 -6.41 -2.97
C LEU A 118 -3.49 -5.09 -2.29
N LYS A 119 -3.92 -4.96 -1.04
CA LYS A 119 -3.52 -3.89 -0.13
C LYS A 119 -3.32 -4.50 1.25
N ALA A 120 -2.26 -4.14 1.94
CA ALA A 120 -2.07 -4.47 3.34
C ALA A 120 -2.10 -3.18 4.17
N LEU A 121 -2.63 -3.24 5.39
CA LEU A 121 -2.71 -2.11 6.32
C LEU A 121 -2.32 -2.57 7.72
N ALA A 122 -1.50 -1.78 8.42
CA ALA A 122 -1.34 -1.86 9.86
C ALA A 122 -2.57 -1.22 10.51
N TYR A 123 -3.62 -2.02 10.73
CA TYR A 123 -4.97 -1.47 10.96
C TYR A 123 -5.10 -0.71 12.29
N THR A 124 -4.28 -1.06 13.27
CA THR A 124 -4.29 -0.50 14.64
C THR A 124 -3.02 0.26 14.99
N LEU A 125 -2.09 0.44 14.05
CA LEU A 125 -0.85 1.17 14.33
C LEU A 125 -1.13 2.67 14.28
N ASP A 126 -0.74 3.36 15.34
CA ASP A 126 -0.82 4.81 15.57
C ASP A 126 0.55 5.21 16.14
N THR A 127 1.44 5.64 15.26
CA THR A 127 2.88 5.78 15.53
C THR A 127 3.18 7.00 16.40
N ASP A 128 2.40 8.08 16.28
CA ASP A 128 2.59 9.31 17.04
C ASP A 128 1.62 9.49 18.22
N GLY A 129 0.63 8.61 18.34
CA GLY A 129 -0.25 8.47 19.49
C GLY A 129 -1.34 9.53 19.57
N ASP A 130 -1.73 10.11 18.45
CA ASP A 130 -2.75 11.16 18.39
C ASP A 130 -4.20 10.63 18.32
N GLY A 131 -4.33 9.30 18.19
CA GLY A 131 -5.58 8.55 18.12
C GLY A 131 -6.01 8.18 16.69
N LEU A 132 -5.31 8.62 15.65
CA LEU A 132 -5.51 8.22 14.26
C LEU A 132 -4.53 7.09 13.89
N PRO A 133 -4.98 6.05 13.17
CA PRO A 133 -4.03 5.08 12.66
C PRO A 133 -3.21 5.64 11.49
N ASP A 134 -1.94 5.23 11.38
CA ASP A 134 -1.00 5.70 10.35
C ASP A 134 -1.56 5.58 8.93
N TRP A 135 -2.31 4.49 8.65
CA TRP A 135 -2.89 4.28 7.33
C TRP A 135 -3.95 5.33 6.98
N TRP A 136 -4.68 5.82 7.98
CA TRP A 136 -5.71 6.82 7.82
C TRP A 136 -5.04 8.16 7.55
N GLU A 137 -4.00 8.49 8.32
CA GLU A 137 -3.20 9.70 8.16
C GLU A 137 -2.58 9.81 6.77
N ILE A 138 -1.89 8.76 6.30
CA ILE A 138 -1.31 8.71 4.95
C ILE A 138 -2.38 8.91 3.87
N GLN A 139 -3.57 8.32 4.06
CA GLN A 139 -4.66 8.43 3.09
C GLN A 139 -5.17 9.89 2.96
N TYR A 140 -5.06 10.68 4.01
CA TYR A 140 -5.52 12.07 4.05
C TYR A 140 -4.39 13.11 4.05
N GLY A 141 -3.15 12.68 3.85
CA GLY A 141 -1.99 13.55 3.70
C GLY A 141 -1.47 14.13 5.02
N LEU A 142 -1.70 13.44 6.13
CA LEU A 142 -1.08 13.70 7.43
C LEU A 142 0.24 12.92 7.55
N ASP A 143 1.10 13.34 8.48
CA ASP A 143 2.39 12.69 8.77
C ASP A 143 2.23 11.74 9.97
N PRO A 144 2.31 10.42 9.76
CA PRO A 144 2.09 9.43 10.83
C PRO A 144 3.15 9.43 11.93
N ASN A 145 4.21 10.24 11.79
CA ASN A 145 5.23 10.39 12.84
C ASN A 145 5.11 11.73 13.58
N ASN A 146 4.09 12.53 13.28
CA ASN A 146 3.91 13.85 13.85
C ASN A 146 2.46 14.05 14.28
N PRO A 147 2.20 14.08 15.60
CA PRO A 147 0.83 14.13 16.12
C PRO A 147 0.12 15.45 15.78
N ASP A 148 0.82 16.45 15.24
CA ASP A 148 0.27 17.70 14.71
C ASP A 148 1.03 18.10 13.44
N THR A 149 0.70 17.48 12.31
CA THR A 149 1.31 17.70 10.98
C THR A 149 1.37 19.20 10.60
N GLY A 150 0.41 19.99 11.06
CA GLY A 150 0.29 21.42 10.79
C GLY A 150 0.90 22.35 11.84
N ASN A 151 1.42 21.82 12.95
CA ASN A 151 1.90 22.57 14.12
C ASN A 151 0.91 23.66 14.58
N THR A 152 -0.39 23.36 14.61
CA THR A 152 -1.43 24.30 15.02
C THR A 152 -1.65 24.33 16.54
N GLY A 153 -0.94 23.49 17.29
CA GLY A 153 -1.13 23.27 18.73
C GLY A 153 -2.32 22.37 19.06
N THR A 154 -2.86 21.65 18.08
CA THR A 154 -3.99 20.72 18.24
C THR A 154 -3.62 19.42 17.51
N PRO A 155 -3.62 18.26 18.17
CA PRO A 155 -3.25 17.03 17.50
C PRO A 155 -4.20 16.68 16.34
N ASP A 156 -3.71 16.02 15.29
CA ASP A 156 -4.44 15.79 14.06
C ASP A 156 -5.77 15.04 14.28
N GLY A 157 -5.81 14.08 15.21
CA GLY A 157 -7.01 13.40 15.66
C GLY A 157 -8.08 14.33 16.22
N TYR A 158 -7.69 15.40 16.90
CA TYR A 158 -8.60 16.39 17.51
C TYR A 158 -8.90 17.59 16.61
N LYS A 159 -8.28 17.69 15.43
CA LYS A 159 -8.59 18.76 14.49
C LYS A 159 -10.03 18.60 14.00
N GLN A 160 -10.83 19.64 14.22
CA GLN A 160 -12.14 19.78 13.60
C GLN A 160 -11.96 20.13 12.13
N ASP A 161 -12.70 19.42 11.28
CA ASP A 161 -12.45 19.40 9.86
C ASP A 161 -12.74 20.73 9.12
N THR A 162 -11.89 20.97 8.13
CA THR A 162 -12.00 21.79 6.90
C THR A 162 -13.36 21.89 6.19
N ALA A 163 -14.25 20.88 6.24
CA ALA A 163 -15.59 20.90 5.65
C ALA A 163 -16.66 21.55 6.57
N GLY A 164 -16.28 21.97 7.78
CA GLY A 164 -17.10 22.82 8.65
C GLY A 164 -18.33 22.14 9.25
N ASP A 165 -18.32 20.80 9.36
CA ASP A 165 -19.40 20.00 9.93
C ASP A 165 -19.31 19.79 11.45
N GLY A 166 -18.24 20.29 12.09
CA GLY A 166 -18.03 20.29 13.54
C GLY A 166 -17.48 18.98 14.11
N TRP A 167 -17.18 17.99 13.27
CA TRP A 167 -16.61 16.70 13.68
C TRP A 167 -15.08 16.71 13.62
N THR A 168 -14.45 16.04 14.59
CA THR A 168 -12.99 15.82 14.60
C THR A 168 -12.60 14.66 13.68
N ASN A 169 -11.34 14.64 13.22
CA ASN A 169 -10.80 13.52 12.44
C ASN A 169 -10.97 12.18 13.16
N LEU A 170 -10.73 12.14 14.48
CA LEU A 170 -10.91 10.94 15.30
C LEU A 170 -12.36 10.43 15.28
N GLN A 171 -13.34 11.32 15.43
CA GLN A 171 -14.74 10.92 15.37
C GLN A 171 -15.12 10.44 13.96
N LYS A 172 -14.57 11.05 12.91
CA LYS A 172 -14.80 10.62 11.53
C LYS A 172 -14.22 9.23 11.27
N TYR A 173 -13.02 8.98 11.78
CA TYR A 173 -12.41 7.65 11.78
C TYR A 173 -13.31 6.62 12.48
N GLN A 174 -13.78 6.91 13.70
CA GLN A 174 -14.66 6.02 14.48
C GLN A 174 -16.01 5.74 13.79
N MET A 175 -16.52 6.70 13.00
CA MET A 175 -17.77 6.56 12.25
C MET A 175 -17.56 6.06 10.80
N ALA A 176 -16.32 5.72 10.43
CA ALA A 176 -15.92 5.37 9.07
C ALA A 176 -16.37 6.40 8.01
N SER A 177 -16.40 7.69 8.37
CA SER A 177 -16.73 8.82 7.49
C SER A 177 -15.46 9.50 6.97
N LEU A 178 -15.58 10.21 5.84
CA LEU A 178 -14.46 10.90 5.21
C LEU A 178 -14.21 12.25 5.90
N PRO A 179 -12.95 12.66 6.12
CA PRO A 179 -12.61 13.97 6.68
C PRO A 179 -13.23 15.10 5.87
N THR A 180 -13.16 15.05 4.54
CA THR A 180 -13.65 16.13 3.67
C THR A 180 -15.14 16.08 3.33
N CYS A 181 -15.91 15.09 3.81
CA CYS A 181 -17.33 14.97 3.46
C CYS A 181 -18.24 15.12 4.68
N SER A 182 -19.04 16.19 4.67
CA SER A 182 -19.99 16.56 5.72
C SER A 182 -21.19 15.61 5.91
N ARG A 183 -21.38 14.60 5.05
CA ARG A 183 -22.53 13.68 5.15
C ARG A 183 -22.35 12.29 4.52
N CYS A 184 -21.14 11.92 4.13
CA CYS A 184 -20.89 10.63 3.51
C CYS A 184 -20.67 9.57 4.60
N LEU A 185 -21.74 8.94 5.07
CA LEU A 185 -21.61 7.59 5.61
C LEU A 185 -21.17 6.70 4.44
N ARG A 186 -20.10 5.91 4.61
CA ARG A 186 -19.88 4.77 3.70
C ARG A 186 -21.19 3.99 3.62
N PRO A 187 -21.64 3.51 2.44
CA PRO A 187 -22.81 2.65 2.39
C PRO A 187 -22.52 1.43 3.27
N HIS A 188 -23.16 1.39 4.44
CA HIS A 188 -23.23 0.18 5.25
C HIS A 188 -23.91 -0.88 4.39
N LYS A 189 -23.26 -2.05 4.32
CA LYS A 189 -23.85 -3.26 3.75
C LYS A 189 -25.28 -3.41 4.26
N ALA A 190 -26.24 -3.50 3.34
CA ALA A 190 -27.47 -4.24 3.57
C ALA A 190 -27.18 -5.74 3.45
#